data_AF-A0A0M0HR43-F1
#
_entry.id   AF-A0A0M0HR43-F1
#
_cell.length_a   1.000
_cell.length_b   1.000
_cell.length_c   1.000
_cell.angle_alpha   90.00
_cell.angle_beta   90.00
_cell.angle_gamma   90.00
#
_symmetry.space_group_name_H-M   'P 1'
#
loop_
_entity.id
_entity.type
_entity.pdbx_description
1 polymer ?
#
loop_
_entity_poly.entity_id
_entity_poly.type
_entity_poly.pdbx_seq_one_letter_code
_entity_poly.pdbx_strand_id
1 'polypeptide(L)'
;MSKIEFTSQQKQAMASAVQTYLENELEFEIGQFDADFLVDFIVEKFGPAFYNKGLKDAQLVMERKMMDIADELYEIEQISDI
;
A
#
# COMPACT_ATOMS: atom_id res chain seq x y z
N MET A 1 -6.78 3.16 -11.82
CA MET A 1 -6.23 3.12 -10.45
C MET A 1 -7.01 4.12 -9.64
N SER A 2 -7.51 3.76 -8.45
CA SER A 2 -8.01 4.78 -7.52
C SER A 2 -6.84 5.69 -7.17
N LYS A 3 -7.03 7.00 -7.30
CA LYS A 3 -5.97 7.97 -7.02
C LYS A 3 -5.53 7.80 -5.56
N ILE A 4 -4.23 7.68 -5.32
CA ILE A 4 -3.70 7.67 -3.95
C ILE A 4 -3.81 9.10 -3.44
N GLU A 5 -4.73 9.32 -2.50
CA GLU A 5 -4.99 10.63 -1.90
C GLU A 5 -4.78 10.56 -0.39
N PHE A 6 -4.09 11.56 0.14
CA PHE A 6 -3.82 11.72 1.56
C PHE A 6 -4.48 12.99 2.06
N THR A 7 -4.90 12.99 3.32
CA THR A 7 -5.37 14.21 3.98
C THR A 7 -4.21 15.21 4.13
N SER A 8 -4.52 16.49 4.29
CA SER A 8 -3.48 17.51 4.51
C SER A 8 -2.63 17.21 5.75
N GLN A 9 -3.24 16.65 6.80
CA GLN A 9 -2.51 16.25 8.01
C GLN A 9 -1.56 15.07 7.76
N GLN A 10 -1.97 14.10 6.95
CA GLN A 10 -1.09 12.99 6.55
C GLN A 10 0.08 13.50 5.71
N LYS A 11 -0.18 14.38 4.73
CA LYS A 11 0.89 14.99 3.92
C LYS A 11 1.89 15.76 4.77
N GLN A 12 1.40 16.58 5.71
CA GLN A 12 2.27 17.33 6.61
C GLN A 12 3.16 16.40 7.45
N ALA A 13 2.58 15.32 8.01
CA ALA A 13 3.36 14.34 8.75
C ALA A 13 4.42 13.64 7.89
N MET A 14 4.10 13.31 6.64
CA MET A 14 5.06 12.74 5.69
C MET A 14 6.19 13.73 5.37
N ALA A 15 5.87 14.99 5.12
CA ALA A 15 6.85 16.02 4.81
C ALA A 15 7.78 16.27 5.99
N SER A 16 7.26 16.37 7.23
CA SER A 16 8.09 16.47 8.43
C SER A 16 8.99 15.24 8.62
N ALA A 17 8.50 14.03 8.32
CA ALA A 17 9.33 12.82 8.39
C ALA A 17 10.47 12.85 7.37
N VAL A 18 10.20 13.28 6.13
CA VAL A 18 11.22 13.45 5.08
C VAL A 18 12.24 14.49 5.49
N GLN A 19 11.80 15.67 5.94
CA GLN A 19 12.68 16.74 6.41
C GLN A 19 13.60 16.25 7.54
N THR A 20 13.03 15.58 8.54
CA THR A 20 13.77 15.03 9.69
C THR A 20 14.81 14.00 9.25
N TYR A 21 14.47 13.12 8.30
CA TYR A 21 15.41 12.13 7.78
C TYR A 21 16.57 12.79 7.02
N LEU A 22 16.28 13.77 6.16
CA LEU A 22 17.32 14.46 5.40
C LEU A 22 18.28 15.23 6.31
N GLU A 23 17.76 15.90 7.33
CA GLU A 23 18.57 16.62 8.31
C GLU A 23 19.45 15.66 9.12
N ASN A 24 18.86 14.60 9.70
CA ASN A 24 19.57 13.72 10.63
C ASN A 24 20.53 12.74 9.94
N GLU A 25 20.16 12.21 8.78
CA GLU A 25 20.90 11.11 8.16
C GLU A 25 21.80 11.60 7.02
N LEU A 26 21.45 12.73 6.38
CA LEU A 26 22.18 13.27 5.23
C LEU A 26 22.78 14.67 5.50
N GLU A 27 22.62 15.22 6.71
CA GLU A 27 23.05 16.56 7.09
C GLU A 27 22.53 17.64 6.10
N PHE A 28 21.33 17.43 5.56
CA PHE A 28 20.73 18.29 4.54
C PHE A 28 19.39 18.88 5.01
N GLU A 29 19.41 20.16 5.36
CA GLU A 29 18.22 20.89 5.78
C GLU A 29 17.42 21.39 4.57
N ILE A 30 16.11 21.14 4.58
CA ILE A 30 15.17 21.65 3.57
C ILE A 30 14.01 22.37 4.22
N GLY A 31 13.39 23.29 3.49
CA GLY A 31 12.17 23.96 3.93
C GLY A 31 10.92 23.07 3.80
N GLN A 32 9.83 23.47 4.46
CA GLN A 32 8.56 22.74 4.42
C GLN A 32 8.02 22.56 2.98
N PHE A 33 8.08 23.60 2.14
CA PHE A 33 7.60 23.52 0.76
C PHE A 33 8.40 22.50 -0.08
N ASP A 34 9.71 22.47 0.08
CA ASP A 34 10.56 21.50 -0.62
C ASP A 34 10.26 20.07 -0.16
N ALA A 35 10.00 19.87 1.13
CA ALA A 35 9.60 18.59 1.69
C ALA A 35 8.23 18.15 1.14
N ASP A 36 7.26 19.05 1.05
CA ASP A 36 5.94 18.79 0.47
C ASP A 36 6.07 18.37 -1.01
N PHE A 37 6.89 19.06 -1.80
CA PHE A 37 7.13 18.69 -3.19
C PHE A 37 7.83 17.34 -3.34
N LEU A 38 8.78 17.03 -2.46
CA LEU A 38 9.46 15.73 -2.47
C LEU A 38 8.49 14.59 -2.12
N VAL A 39 7.61 14.81 -1.13
CA VAL A 39 6.54 13.85 -0.81
C VAL A 39 5.60 13.65 -2.01
N ASP A 40 5.17 14.73 -2.66
CA ASP A 40 4.29 14.63 -3.84
C ASP A 40 4.97 13.86 -4.98
N PHE A 41 6.26 14.11 -5.22
CA PHE A 41 7.05 13.35 -6.19
C PHE A 41 7.12 11.85 -5.85
N ILE A 42 7.42 11.51 -4.58
CA ILE A 42 7.50 10.12 -4.11
C ILE A 42 6.14 9.43 -4.27
N VAL A 43 5.05 10.09 -3.89
CA VAL A 43 3.69 9.53 -4.01
C VAL A 43 3.32 9.29 -5.47
N GLU A 44 3.63 10.24 -6.35
CA GLU A 44 3.33 10.13 -7.79
C GLU A 44 4.14 9.01 -8.45
N LYS A 45 5.45 8.94 -8.17
CA LYS A 45 6.35 8.01 -8.86
C LYS A 45 6.39 6.62 -8.25
N PHE A 46 6.36 6.51 -6.91
CA PHE A 46 6.54 5.23 -6.21
C PHE A 46 5.24 4.68 -5.62
N GLY A 47 4.25 5.54 -5.36
CA GLY A 47 2.94 5.13 -4.82
C GLY A 47 2.29 3.96 -5.59
N PRO A 48 2.22 4.00 -6.94
CA PRO A 48 1.66 2.89 -7.71
C PRO A 48 2.40 1.56 -7.53
N ALA A 49 3.73 1.58 -7.39
CA ALA A 49 4.51 0.37 -7.19
C ALA A 49 4.17 -0.30 -5.84
N PHE A 50 4.13 0.48 -4.76
CA PHE A 50 3.76 -0.02 -3.43
C PHE A 50 2.31 -0.50 -3.39
N TYR A 51 1.39 0.26 -4.00
CA TYR A 51 -0.03 -0.10 -4.06
C TYR A 51 -0.25 -1.41 -4.82
N ASN A 52 0.35 -1.56 -6.01
CA ASN A 52 0.21 -2.77 -6.82
C ASN A 52 0.81 -4.00 -6.11
N LYS A 53 1.95 -3.83 -5.43
CA LYS A 53 2.53 -4.91 -4.62
C LYS A 53 1.60 -5.31 -3.47
N GLY A 54 1.06 -4.34 -2.74
CA GLY A 54 0.10 -4.60 -1.66
C GLY A 54 -1.18 -5.29 -2.15
N LEU A 55 -1.71 -4.88 -3.31
CA LEU A 55 -2.85 -5.55 -3.93
C LEU A 55 -2.54 -7.00 -4.29
N LYS A 56 -1.36 -7.26 -4.88
CA LYS A 56 -0.95 -8.62 -5.23
C LYS A 56 -0.81 -9.50 -3.99
N ASP A 57 -0.26 -8.96 -2.90
CA ASP A 57 -0.14 -9.71 -1.65
C ASP A 57 -1.52 -9.99 -1.03
N ALA A 58 -2.47 -9.05 -1.12
CA ALA A 58 -3.86 -9.27 -0.71
C ALA A 58 -4.57 -10.33 -1.56
N GLN A 59 -4.36 -10.33 -2.88
CA GLN A 59 -4.88 -11.36 -3.78
C GLN A 59 -4.40 -12.75 -3.39
N LEU A 60 -3.10 -12.92 -3.11
CA LEU A 60 -2.55 -14.20 -2.67
C LEU A 60 -3.16 -14.70 -1.36
N VAL A 61 -3.49 -13.81 -0.42
CA VAL A 61 -4.19 -14.18 0.82
C VAL A 61 -5.60 -14.67 0.51
N MET A 62 -6.32 -13.96 -0.36
CA MET A 62 -7.69 -14.31 -0.76
C MET A 62 -7.75 -15.62 -1.54
N GLU A 63 -6.83 -15.84 -2.47
CA GLU A 63 -6.72 -17.07 -3.26
C GLU A 63 -6.56 -18.30 -2.36
N ARG A 64 -5.68 -18.24 -1.36
CA ARG A 64 -5.52 -19.33 -0.39
C ARG A 64 -6.81 -19.64 0.35
N LYS A 65 -7.48 -18.60 0.88
CA LYS A 65 -8.75 -18.79 1.60
C LYS A 65 -9.86 -19.33 0.72
N MET A 66 -9.91 -18.93 -0.56
CA MET A 66 -10.87 -19.47 -1.51
C MET A 66 -10.61 -20.93 -1.83
N MET A 67 -9.34 -21.35 -1.90
CA MET A 67 -8.99 -22.77 -2.03
C MET A 67 -9.44 -23.56 -0.80
N ASP A 68 -9.18 -23.06 0.41
CA ASP A 68 -9.64 -23.71 1.65
C ASP A 68 -11.18 -23.87 1.65
N ILE A 69 -11.93 -22.83 1.26
CA ILE A 69 -13.39 -22.90 1.14
C ILE A 69 -13.82 -23.91 0.08
N ALA A 70 -13.15 -23.97 -1.07
CA ALA A 70 -13.49 -24.91 -2.13
C ALA A 70 -13.28 -26.36 -1.68
N ASP A 71 -12.21 -26.63 -0.92
CA ASP A 71 -11.94 -27.94 -0.33
C ASP A 71 -13.03 -28.32 0.69
N GLU A 72 -13.40 -27.42 1.60
CA GLU A 72 -14.50 -27.65 2.57
C GLU A 72 -15.85 -27.93 1.89
N LEU A 73 -16.15 -27.24 0.78
CA LEU A 73 -17.37 -27.48 0.00
C LEU A 73 -17.36 -28.85 -0.68
N TYR A 74 -16.21 -29.28 -1.19
CA TYR A 74 -16.06 -30.60 -1.79
C TYR A 74 -16.23 -31.72 -0.76
N GLU A 75 -15.75 -31.53 0.48
CA GLU A 75 -15.92 -32.51 1.56
C GLU A 75 -17.38 -32.77 1.93
N ILE A 76 -18.26 -31.78 1.79
CA ILE A 76 -19.69 -31.91 2.10
C ILE A 76 -20.55 -32.29 0.89
N GLU A 77 -19.96 -32.38 -0.29
CA GLU A 77 -20.67 -32.78 -1.51
C GLU A 77 -21.18 -34.23 -1.36
N GLN A 78 -22.44 -34.47 -1.75
CA GLN A 78 -23.04 -35.80 -1.72
C GLN A 78 -23.21 -36.33 -3.13
N ILE A 79 -22.79 -37.57 -3.36
CA ILE A 79 -23.04 -38.27 -4.62
C ILE A 79 -24.54 -38.53 -4.74
N SER A 80 -25.15 -38.05 -5.83
CA SER A 80 -26.54 -38.34 -6.21
C SER A 80 -26.55 -39.15 -7.50
N ASP A 81 -27.20 -40.31 -7.47
CA ASP A 81 -27.45 -41.15 -8.65
C ASP A 81 -28.81 -40.84 -9.31
N ILE A 82 -29.50 -39.79 -8.85
CA ILE A 82 -30.75 -39.27 -9.44
C ILE A 82 -30.41 -38.18 -10.44
#